data_AF-A0A4R4LGP9-F1
#
_entry.id   AF-A0A4R4LGP9-F1
#
_cell.length_a   1.000
_cell.length_b   1.000
_cell.length_c   1.000
_cell.angle_alpha   90.00
_cell.angle_beta   90.00
_cell.angle_gamma   90.00
#
_symmetry.space_group_name_H-M   'P 1'
#
loop_
_entity.id
_entity.type
_entity.pdbx_description
1 polymer ?
#
loop_
_entity_poly.entity_id
_entity_poly.type
_entity_poly.pdbx_seq_one_letter_code
_entity_poly.pdbx_strand_id
1 'polypeptide(L)'
;MTKHPRAQTITVLLLVGLGLTACGDDPEPGDPSWANGSPTPATAEAAPAEAPQESPAGGRGARRPTESPSTPPFTMPKRDPAAPAARKVVDAFKAAGLTVTNVRDRSADCGPDGAGLGCAELLVTDAVRVYVFPDEANASNQSDVWGADAYREGAVVLSYAGTKTGGAERKRYNDVLAKLG
;
A
#
# COMPACT_ATOMS: atom_id res chain seq x y z
N MET A 1 -8.01 30.62 -43.91
CA MET A 1 -7.15 30.08 -44.98
C MET A 1 -5.96 29.40 -44.35
N THR A 2 -5.96 28.06 -44.39
CA THR A 2 -4.81 27.15 -44.65
C THR A 2 -3.53 27.40 -43.82
N LYS A 3 -3.07 26.49 -42.94
CA LYS A 3 -2.54 25.15 -43.24
C LYS A 3 -2.30 24.32 -41.95
N HIS A 4 -2.80 23.07 -41.91
CA HIS A 4 -2.06 21.92 -41.34
C HIS A 4 -1.20 21.31 -42.49
N PRO A 5 -0.32 20.30 -42.33
CA PRO A 5 0.07 19.47 -41.17
C PRO A 5 1.61 19.18 -41.11
N ARG A 6 2.05 18.31 -40.17
CA ARG A 6 3.22 17.38 -40.25
C ARG A 6 3.27 16.62 -38.91
N ALA A 7 2.83 15.37 -38.75
CA ALA A 7 3.18 14.13 -39.45
C ALA A 7 4.69 13.90 -39.53
N GLN A 8 5.24 13.17 -38.56
CA GLN A 8 6.46 12.39 -38.76
C GLN A 8 6.24 10.97 -38.22
N THR A 9 6.34 10.04 -39.16
CA THR A 9 6.27 8.60 -39.08
C THR A 9 7.66 8.00 -38.85
N ILE A 10 7.73 6.99 -37.97
CA ILE A 10 8.38 5.67 -38.13
C ILE A 10 9.91 5.65 -38.39
N THR A 11 10.66 4.90 -37.55
CA THR A 11 11.52 3.78 -38.00
C THR A 11 11.98 2.93 -36.82
N VAL A 12 11.67 1.63 -36.93
CA VAL A 12 12.14 0.50 -36.12
C VAL A 12 13.58 0.17 -36.49
N LEU A 13 14.42 -0.15 -35.50
CA LEU A 13 15.62 -0.95 -35.71
C LEU A 13 15.68 -2.06 -34.66
N LEU A 14 15.52 -3.26 -35.20
CA LEU A 14 15.62 -4.58 -34.58
C LEU A 14 17.07 -5.05 -34.76
N LEU A 15 17.61 -5.79 -33.78
CA LEU A 15 18.50 -6.96 -33.90
C LEU A 15 19.87 -6.96 -33.17
N VAL A 16 19.99 -8.03 -32.37
CA VAL A 16 21.13 -8.94 -32.10
C VAL A 16 22.02 -8.66 -30.90
N GLY A 17 22.05 -9.65 -30.00
CA GLY A 17 23.13 -9.90 -29.03
C GLY A 17 22.84 -11.11 -28.14
N LEU A 18 23.04 -12.33 -28.67
CA LEU A 18 23.16 -13.56 -27.87
C LEU A 18 24.44 -13.51 -27.04
N GLY A 19 24.34 -13.79 -25.74
CA GLY A 19 25.48 -14.01 -24.85
C GLY A 19 25.09 -14.95 -23.70
N LEU A 20 25.48 -16.21 -23.81
CA LEU A 20 25.41 -17.22 -22.76
C LEU A 20 26.55 -17.01 -21.73
N THR A 21 26.33 -17.56 -20.54
CA THR A 21 27.31 -17.87 -19.47
C THR A 21 27.73 -16.74 -18.52
N ALA A 22 27.05 -16.69 -17.37
CA ALA A 22 27.69 -16.59 -16.06
C ALA A 22 26.70 -17.09 -14.99
N CYS A 23 26.96 -18.30 -14.47
CA CYS A 23 26.55 -18.65 -13.10
C CYS A 23 27.30 -17.69 -12.16
N GLY A 24 26.57 -17.03 -11.28
CA GLY A 24 27.16 -16.12 -10.28
C GLY A 24 26.16 -15.87 -9.17
N ASP A 25 26.40 -16.58 -8.07
CA ASP A 25 25.94 -16.37 -6.70
C ASP A 25 24.44 -16.28 -6.41
N ASP A 26 23.90 -17.46 -6.10
CA ASP A 26 22.82 -17.66 -5.15
C ASP A 26 23.22 -17.00 -3.81
N PRO A 27 22.48 -16.00 -3.31
CA PRO A 27 22.67 -15.56 -1.94
C PRO A 27 22.20 -16.69 -1.02
N GLU A 28 23.12 -17.23 -0.22
CA GLU A 28 22.82 -18.21 0.81
C GLU A 28 21.51 -17.83 1.52
N PRO A 29 20.52 -18.74 1.63
CA PRO A 29 19.40 -18.51 2.51
C PRO A 29 19.97 -18.40 3.92
N GLY A 30 20.10 -17.16 4.40
CA GLY A 30 20.53 -16.88 5.75
C GLY A 30 19.72 -17.74 6.71
N ASP A 31 20.42 -18.56 7.49
CA ASP A 31 19.85 -19.46 8.48
C ASP A 31 18.72 -18.77 9.23
N PRO A 32 17.46 -19.25 9.12
CA PRO A 32 16.41 -18.82 10.03
C PRO A 32 16.71 -19.45 11.39
N SER A 33 17.69 -18.90 12.11
CA SER A 33 17.98 -19.25 13.51
C SER A 33 16.80 -18.94 14.44
N TRP A 34 15.75 -18.29 13.93
CA TRP A 34 14.45 -18.12 14.57
C TRP A 34 13.46 -19.30 14.33
N ALA A 35 13.78 -20.25 13.45
CA ALA A 35 12.94 -21.41 13.13
C ALA A 35 13.34 -22.71 13.88
N ASN A 36 14.47 -22.73 14.59
CA ASN A 36 14.90 -23.88 15.40
C ASN A 36 14.32 -23.82 16.82
N GLY A 37 13.00 -23.90 16.91
CA GLY A 37 12.31 -24.29 18.14
C GLY A 37 12.25 -25.81 18.25
N SER A 38 13.35 -26.46 18.64
CA SER A 38 13.32 -27.85 19.10
C SER A 38 14.42 -28.07 20.13
N PRO A 39 14.08 -28.54 21.35
CA PRO A 39 15.08 -28.81 22.37
C PRO A 39 15.94 -30.00 21.96
N THR A 40 17.23 -29.88 22.24
CA THR A 40 18.28 -30.89 22.11
C THR A 40 17.83 -32.23 22.70
N PRO A 41 18.01 -33.38 22.01
CA PRO A 41 17.85 -34.66 22.68
C PRO A 41 19.04 -34.88 23.61
N ALA A 42 18.77 -34.92 24.90
CA ALA A 42 19.72 -35.45 25.87
C ALA A 42 19.91 -36.94 25.58
N THR A 43 21.15 -37.34 25.32
CA THR A 43 21.57 -38.75 25.41
C THR A 43 21.30 -39.21 26.84
N ALA A 44 20.32 -40.09 27.01
CA ALA A 44 20.10 -40.82 28.24
C ALA A 44 19.82 -42.29 27.91
N GLU A 45 20.62 -43.12 28.54
CA GLU A 45 20.69 -44.57 28.46
C GLU A 45 19.47 -45.24 29.14
N ALA A 46 18.95 -46.30 28.51
CA ALA A 46 18.07 -47.37 28.99
C ALA A 46 16.64 -47.07 29.57
N ALA A 47 15.66 -47.81 29.03
CA ALA A 47 14.23 -47.87 29.43
C ALA A 47 13.99 -48.72 30.71
N PRO A 48 12.80 -48.76 31.37
CA PRO A 48 11.57 -49.34 30.75
C PRO A 48 10.17 -48.81 31.20
N ALA A 49 9.17 -49.27 30.42
CA ALA A 49 7.76 -49.63 30.72
C ALA A 49 6.64 -48.55 30.81
N GLU A 50 5.62 -48.80 29.98
CA GLU A 50 4.36 -48.10 29.75
C GLU A 50 3.45 -47.91 30.98
N ALA A 51 2.82 -46.74 31.06
CA ALA A 51 1.52 -46.54 31.68
C ALA A 51 0.69 -45.58 30.78
N PRO A 52 -0.61 -45.84 30.53
CA PRO A 52 -1.43 -44.97 29.69
C PRO A 52 -1.70 -43.63 30.40
N GLN A 53 -1.22 -42.53 29.84
CA GLN A 53 -1.56 -41.19 30.33
C GLN A 53 -2.81 -40.69 29.60
N GLU A 54 -3.90 -40.57 30.35
CA GLU A 54 -5.11 -39.82 29.97
C GLU A 54 -4.72 -38.43 29.45
N SER A 55 -5.21 -38.09 28.25
CA SER A 55 -5.12 -36.74 27.70
C SER A 55 -5.99 -35.79 28.53
N PRO A 56 -5.46 -34.73 29.17
CA PRO A 56 -6.32 -33.71 29.72
C PRO A 56 -6.95 -32.93 28.55
N ALA A 57 -8.27 -32.93 28.52
CA ALA A 57 -9.08 -32.06 27.69
C ALA A 57 -8.80 -30.59 28.06
N GLY A 58 -7.76 -30.00 27.48
CA GLY A 58 -7.41 -28.60 27.62
C GLY A 58 -7.88 -27.82 26.40
N GLY A 59 -9.06 -27.21 26.49
CA GLY A 59 -9.62 -26.34 25.45
C GLY A 59 -8.63 -25.24 25.06
N ARG A 60 -8.11 -25.30 23.83
CA ARG A 60 -7.38 -24.20 23.21
C ARG A 60 -8.39 -23.18 22.70
N GLY A 61 -8.94 -22.41 23.63
CA GLY A 61 -9.55 -21.13 23.27
C GLY A 61 -8.47 -20.30 22.57
N ALA A 62 -8.76 -19.84 21.35
CA ALA A 62 -7.87 -19.00 20.57
C ALA A 62 -7.49 -17.77 21.41
N ARG A 63 -6.26 -17.75 21.94
CA ARG A 63 -5.73 -16.62 22.70
C ARG A 63 -5.47 -15.51 21.68
N ARG A 64 -6.42 -14.56 21.52
CA ARG A 64 -6.15 -13.31 20.79
C ARG A 64 -4.90 -12.68 21.42
N PRO A 65 -3.90 -12.26 20.63
CA PRO A 65 -2.81 -11.46 21.15
C PRO A 65 -3.41 -10.24 21.88
N THR A 66 -3.22 -10.18 23.19
CA THR A 66 -3.51 -9.00 23.99
C THR A 66 -2.30 -8.10 23.93
N GLU A 67 -2.48 -6.88 23.42
CA GLU A 67 -1.43 -5.87 23.36
C GLU A 67 -0.85 -5.63 24.76
N SER A 68 0.48 -5.56 24.85
CA SER A 68 1.15 -5.32 26.12
C SER A 68 0.77 -3.92 26.65
N PRO A 69 0.48 -3.76 27.94
CA PRO A 69 0.15 -2.45 28.54
C PRO A 69 1.30 -1.43 28.45
N SER A 70 2.47 -1.82 27.94
CA SER A 70 3.65 -0.98 27.72
C SER A 70 3.77 -0.45 26.29
N THR A 71 2.88 -0.83 25.36
CA THR A 71 2.89 -0.29 24.00
C THR A 71 2.39 1.16 24.04
N PRO A 72 3.16 2.15 23.54
CA PRO A 72 2.69 3.52 23.47
C PRO A 72 1.46 3.61 22.56
N PRO A 73 0.49 4.47 22.89
CA PRO A 73 -0.72 4.60 22.07
C PRO A 73 -0.36 5.06 20.66
N PHE A 74 -1.04 4.49 19.68
CA PHE A 74 -0.89 4.94 18.30
C PHE A 74 -1.21 6.42 18.18
N THR A 75 -0.34 7.16 17.50
CA THR A 75 -0.56 8.55 17.13
C THR A 75 -0.66 8.65 15.63
N MET A 76 -1.72 9.30 15.15
CA MET A 76 -1.94 9.51 13.71
C MET A 76 -0.77 10.26 13.08
N PRO A 77 -0.27 9.79 11.91
CA PRO A 77 0.72 10.54 11.14
C PRO A 77 0.22 11.94 10.81
N LYS A 78 1.15 12.89 10.76
CA LYS A 78 0.87 14.25 10.30
C LYS A 78 1.37 14.39 8.87
N ARG A 79 0.59 15.11 8.07
CA ARG A 79 0.95 15.48 6.70
C ARG A 79 2.14 16.44 6.71
N ASP A 80 3.07 16.26 5.77
CA ASP A 80 4.08 17.28 5.47
C ASP A 80 3.42 18.61 5.06
N PRO A 81 3.77 19.75 5.70
CA PRO A 81 3.10 21.04 5.44
C PRO A 81 3.23 21.53 4.00
N ALA A 82 4.26 21.12 3.26
CA ALA A 82 4.46 21.46 1.85
C ALA A 82 3.52 20.70 0.90
N ALA A 83 3.03 19.52 1.30
CA ALA A 83 2.05 18.78 0.51
C ALA A 83 0.69 19.52 0.45
N PRO A 84 -0.12 19.36 -0.61
CA PRO A 84 -1.50 19.82 -0.58
C PRO A 84 -2.34 19.06 0.47
N ALA A 85 -3.12 19.78 1.27
CA ALA A 85 -4.14 19.16 2.15
C ALA A 85 -5.25 18.49 1.31
N ALA A 86 -5.88 17.44 1.83
CA ALA A 86 -6.92 16.70 1.11
C ALA A 86 -8.08 17.61 0.69
N ARG A 87 -8.46 18.54 1.58
CA ARG A 87 -9.49 19.55 1.30
C ARG A 87 -9.14 20.43 0.10
N LYS A 88 -7.89 20.90 0.03
CA LYS A 88 -7.40 21.73 -1.08
C LYS A 88 -7.48 21.00 -2.43
N VAL A 89 -7.17 19.71 -2.43
CA VAL A 89 -7.28 18.85 -3.63
C VAL A 89 -8.74 18.71 -4.07
N VAL A 90 -9.65 18.41 -3.13
CA VAL A 90 -11.09 18.31 -3.42
C VAL A 90 -11.67 19.64 -3.92
N ASP A 91 -11.25 20.76 -3.33
CA ASP A 91 -11.69 22.08 -3.75
C ASP A 91 -11.17 22.42 -5.16
N ALA A 92 -9.96 21.99 -5.51
CA ALA A 92 -9.44 22.14 -6.88
C ALA A 92 -10.22 21.31 -7.89
N PHE A 93 -10.65 20.09 -7.55
CA PHE A 93 -11.53 19.29 -8.41
C PHE A 93 -12.86 20.01 -8.66
N LYS A 94 -13.46 20.58 -7.61
CA LYS A 94 -14.67 21.37 -7.72
C LYS A 94 -14.46 22.60 -8.61
N ALA A 95 -13.35 23.32 -8.43
CA ALA A 95 -13.00 24.49 -9.24
C ALA A 95 -12.76 24.13 -10.72
N ALA A 96 -12.27 22.92 -11.00
CA ALA A 96 -12.10 22.39 -12.34
C ALA A 96 -13.40 21.84 -12.97
N GLY A 97 -14.55 21.93 -12.28
CA GLY A 97 -15.84 21.46 -12.77
C GLY A 97 -16.01 19.93 -12.73
N LEU A 98 -15.22 19.23 -11.91
CA LEU A 98 -15.35 17.79 -11.71
C LEU A 98 -16.42 17.46 -10.67
N THR A 99 -16.98 16.25 -10.76
CA THR A 99 -18.01 15.79 -9.83
C THR A 99 -17.43 15.61 -8.42
N VAL A 100 -17.94 16.36 -7.45
CA VAL A 100 -17.50 16.27 -6.06
C VAL A 100 -18.73 16.17 -5.17
N THR A 101 -19.36 14.99 -5.19
CA THR A 101 -20.56 14.68 -4.39
C THR A 101 -20.21 13.83 -3.17
N ASN A 102 -21.05 13.91 -2.13
CA ASN A 102 -20.93 13.13 -0.91
C ASN A 102 -19.54 13.18 -0.26
N VAL A 103 -18.96 14.37 -0.12
CA VAL A 103 -17.64 14.52 0.52
C VAL A 103 -17.73 14.13 2.00
N ARG A 104 -16.92 13.16 2.41
CA ARG A 104 -16.80 12.70 3.80
C ARG A 104 -15.34 12.74 4.22
N ASP A 105 -15.10 13.25 5.42
CA ASP A 105 -13.83 13.08 6.09
C ASP A 105 -13.80 11.69 6.73
N ARG A 106 -12.80 10.91 6.31
CA ARG A 106 -12.55 9.54 6.75
C ARG A 106 -11.11 9.40 7.22
N SER A 107 -10.47 10.48 7.67
CA SER A 107 -9.07 10.46 8.14
C SER A 107 -8.88 9.53 9.35
N ALA A 108 -9.92 9.27 10.13
CA ALA A 108 -9.90 8.24 11.18
C ALA A 108 -9.67 6.82 10.62
N ASP A 109 -10.10 6.56 9.37
CA ASP A 109 -9.94 5.26 8.73
C ASP A 109 -8.47 4.99 8.31
N CYS A 110 -7.59 6.00 8.40
CA CYS A 110 -6.15 5.85 8.18
C CYS A 110 -5.42 5.17 9.35
N GLY A 111 -6.00 5.24 10.56
CA GLY A 111 -5.45 4.68 11.77
C GLY A 111 -5.76 3.19 11.96
N PRO A 112 -5.32 2.58 13.07
CA PRO A 112 -5.51 1.16 13.36
C PRO A 112 -6.97 0.76 13.55
N ASP A 113 -7.84 1.71 13.90
CA ASP A 113 -9.29 1.48 14.06
C ASP A 113 -10.04 1.40 12.71
N GLY A 114 -9.35 1.72 11.62
CA GLY A 114 -9.89 1.72 10.26
C GLY A 114 -9.22 0.72 9.34
N ALA A 115 -8.84 1.19 8.15
CA ALA A 115 -8.11 0.40 7.15
C ALA A 115 -6.60 0.32 7.44
N GLY A 116 -6.08 1.07 8.43
CA GLY A 116 -4.67 1.00 8.83
C GLY A 116 -3.68 1.41 7.73
N LEU A 117 -4.11 2.27 6.80
CA LEU A 117 -3.33 2.62 5.60
C LEU A 117 -2.18 3.60 5.89
N GLY A 118 -2.11 4.18 7.10
CA GLY A 118 -1.02 5.08 7.47
C GLY A 118 -1.06 6.44 6.75
N CYS A 119 -2.18 6.81 6.14
CA CYS A 119 -2.39 8.17 5.65
C CYS A 119 -2.52 9.18 6.81
N ALA A 120 -2.26 10.45 6.55
CA ALA A 120 -2.49 11.55 7.48
C ALA A 120 -3.89 12.14 7.32
N GLU A 121 -4.37 12.24 6.07
CA GLU A 121 -5.71 12.75 5.75
C GLU A 121 -6.38 11.84 4.71
N LEU A 122 -7.70 11.69 4.83
CA LEU A 122 -8.52 10.98 3.85
C LEU A 122 -9.85 11.68 3.64
N LEU A 123 -10.07 12.15 2.41
CA LEU A 123 -11.39 12.60 1.94
C LEU A 123 -11.95 11.62 0.91
N VAL A 124 -13.18 11.19 1.14
CA VAL A 124 -13.90 10.29 0.24
C VAL A 124 -15.02 11.05 -0.46
N THR A 125 -15.14 10.85 -1.76
CA THR A 125 -16.28 11.29 -2.58
C THR A 125 -16.84 10.09 -3.34
N ASP A 126 -17.97 10.23 -4.02
CA ASP A 126 -18.51 9.15 -4.85
C ASP A 126 -17.59 8.79 -6.04
N ALA A 127 -16.81 9.77 -6.51
CA ALA A 127 -16.00 9.64 -7.72
C ALA A 127 -14.53 9.26 -7.43
N VAL A 128 -13.97 9.74 -6.32
CA VAL A 128 -12.55 9.57 -5.99
C VAL A 128 -12.34 9.58 -4.48
N ARG A 129 -11.36 8.81 -4.01
CA ARG A 129 -10.82 8.88 -2.66
C ARG A 129 -9.48 9.60 -2.72
N VAL A 130 -9.33 10.64 -1.91
CA VAL A 130 -8.11 11.46 -1.83
C VAL A 130 -7.40 11.10 -0.54
N TYR A 131 -6.29 10.40 -0.67
CA TYR A 131 -5.38 10.09 0.42
C TYR A 131 -4.24 11.09 0.42
N VAL A 132 -3.90 11.60 1.60
CA VAL A 132 -2.67 12.35 1.78
C VAL A 132 -1.83 11.62 2.82
N PHE A 133 -0.65 11.20 2.41
CA PHE A 133 0.31 10.49 3.25
C PHE A 133 1.21 11.47 4.00
N PRO A 134 1.87 11.02 5.08
CA PRO A 134 2.86 11.84 5.77
C PRO A 134 3.99 12.31 4.85
N ASP A 135 4.40 11.46 3.90
CA ASP A 135 5.47 11.73 2.94
C ASP A 135 5.26 10.95 1.62
N GLU A 136 6.11 11.25 0.64
CA GLU A 136 6.06 10.64 -0.69
C GLU A 136 6.41 9.15 -0.70
N ALA A 137 7.28 8.68 0.20
CA ALA A 137 7.66 7.26 0.25
C ALA A 137 6.45 6.39 0.64
N ASN A 138 5.69 6.84 1.65
CA ASN A 138 4.43 6.20 2.05
C ASN A 138 3.38 6.24 0.93
N ALA A 139 3.25 7.37 0.24
CA ALA A 139 2.37 7.49 -0.92
C ALA A 139 2.77 6.54 -2.06
N SER A 140 4.07 6.42 -2.36
CA SER A 140 4.56 5.53 -3.42
C SER A 140 4.20 4.08 -3.12
N ASN A 141 4.59 3.59 -1.94
CA ASN A 141 4.31 2.21 -1.52
C ASN A 141 2.83 1.87 -1.68
N GLN A 142 1.93 2.77 -1.25
CA GLN A 142 0.51 2.50 -1.33
C GLN A 142 -0.03 2.54 -2.75
N SER A 143 0.42 3.49 -3.57
CA SER A 143 0.01 3.57 -4.97
C SER A 143 0.53 2.40 -5.81
N ASP A 144 1.70 1.85 -5.50
CA ASP A 144 2.26 0.68 -6.19
C ASP A 144 1.42 -0.58 -5.90
N VAL A 145 0.91 -0.70 -4.68
CA VAL A 145 -0.04 -1.77 -4.29
C VAL A 145 -1.39 -1.64 -5.02
N TRP A 146 -1.88 -0.42 -5.23
CA TRP A 146 -3.16 -0.18 -5.90
C TRP A 146 -3.07 -0.17 -7.43
N GLY A 147 -1.89 0.06 -7.99
CA GLY A 147 -1.63 -0.01 -9.43
C GLY A 147 -2.58 0.86 -10.25
N ALA A 148 -3.25 0.25 -11.23
CA ALA A 148 -4.06 0.96 -12.22
C ALA A 148 -5.30 1.69 -11.66
N ASP A 149 -5.70 1.41 -10.42
CA ASP A 149 -6.79 2.10 -9.73
C ASP A 149 -6.32 3.31 -8.93
N ALA A 150 -5.03 3.65 -8.98
CA ALA A 150 -4.46 4.80 -8.29
C ALA A 150 -3.68 5.75 -9.22
N TYR A 151 -3.60 7.00 -8.81
CA TYR A 151 -2.71 8.02 -9.38
C TYR A 151 -2.06 8.80 -8.25
N ARG A 152 -0.75 9.02 -8.34
CA ARG A 152 0.05 9.69 -7.29
C ARG A 152 0.66 10.97 -7.83
N GLU A 153 0.69 12.00 -6.99
CA GLU A 153 1.48 13.21 -7.16
C GLU A 153 2.08 13.59 -5.79
N GLY A 154 3.40 13.43 -5.64
CA GLY A 154 4.09 13.57 -4.35
C GLY A 154 3.45 12.71 -3.24
N ALA A 155 3.10 13.34 -2.11
CA ALA A 155 2.47 12.69 -0.97
C ALA A 155 0.94 12.46 -1.12
N VAL A 156 0.33 12.85 -2.24
CA VAL A 156 -1.11 12.72 -2.47
C VAL A 156 -1.37 11.55 -3.42
N VAL A 157 -2.31 10.68 -3.06
CA VAL A 157 -2.74 9.56 -3.90
C VAL A 157 -4.26 9.64 -4.11
N LEU A 158 -4.67 9.60 -5.37
CA LEU A 158 -6.06 9.40 -5.78
C LEU A 158 -6.29 7.91 -5.93
N SER A 159 -7.37 7.38 -5.34
CA SER A 159 -7.84 6.03 -5.61
C SER A 159 -9.25 6.06 -6.18
N TYR A 160 -9.45 5.26 -7.22
CA TYR A 160 -10.71 5.03 -7.88
C TYR A 160 -11.28 3.64 -7.57
N ALA A 161 -10.65 2.90 -6.66
CA ALA A 161 -11.10 1.59 -6.25
C ALA A 161 -12.51 1.68 -5.64
N GLY A 162 -13.45 0.94 -6.22
CA GLY A 162 -14.85 0.91 -5.79
C GLY A 162 -15.68 2.14 -6.19
N THR A 163 -15.16 3.02 -7.05
CA THR A 163 -15.93 4.14 -7.63
C THR A 163 -16.43 3.79 -9.04
N LYS A 164 -17.42 4.54 -9.54
CA LYS A 164 -17.95 4.39 -10.91
C LYS A 164 -17.26 5.29 -11.93
N THR A 165 -16.14 5.89 -11.55
CA THR A 165 -15.42 6.90 -12.35
C THR A 165 -14.72 6.22 -13.53
N GLY A 166 -15.17 6.53 -14.75
CA GLY A 166 -14.61 5.98 -15.98
C GLY A 166 -13.25 6.57 -16.35
N GLY A 167 -12.49 5.91 -17.22
CA GLY A 167 -11.10 6.28 -17.54
C GLY A 167 -10.89 7.73 -18.00
N ALA A 168 -11.80 8.28 -18.82
CA ALA A 168 -11.74 9.68 -19.26
C ALA A 168 -11.95 10.66 -18.09
N GLU A 169 -12.78 10.30 -17.13
CA GLU A 169 -13.02 11.11 -15.94
C GLU A 169 -11.85 10.99 -14.95
N ARG A 170 -11.34 9.77 -14.71
CA ARG A 170 -10.12 9.54 -13.93
C ARG A 170 -8.96 10.41 -14.43
N LYS A 171 -8.74 10.44 -15.75
CA LYS A 171 -7.71 11.29 -16.36
C LYS A 171 -7.88 12.77 -15.98
N ARG A 172 -9.11 13.29 -16.00
CA ARG A 172 -9.36 14.70 -15.63
C ARG A 172 -9.04 14.99 -14.16
N TYR A 173 -9.34 14.08 -13.24
CA TYR A 173 -8.92 14.21 -11.83
C TYR A 173 -7.39 14.17 -11.70
N ASN A 174 -6.72 13.22 -12.36
CA ASN A 174 -5.26 13.12 -12.38
C ASN A 174 -4.62 14.42 -12.89
N ASP A 175 -5.11 14.95 -14.02
CA ASP A 175 -4.61 16.19 -14.62
C ASP A 175 -4.79 17.42 -13.71
N VAL A 176 -5.78 17.42 -12.81
CA VAL A 176 -5.95 18.49 -11.82
C VAL A 176 -4.97 18.31 -10.66
N LEU A 177 -4.78 17.09 -10.16
CA LEU A 177 -3.81 16.84 -9.11
C LEU A 177 -2.38 17.16 -9.57
N ALA A 178 -2.01 16.77 -10.78
CA ALA A 178 -0.71 17.06 -11.40
C ALA A 178 -0.40 18.57 -11.56
N LYS A 179 -1.37 19.46 -11.35
CA LYS A 179 -1.18 20.91 -11.38
C LYS A 179 -1.05 21.52 -9.98
N LEU A 180 -1.31 20.73 -8.94
CA LEU A 180 -1.24 21.14 -7.54
C LEU A 180 0.09 20.78 -6.87
N GLY A 181 0.80 19.80 -7.42
CA GLY A 181 2.14 19.37 -7.02
C GLY A 181 3.15 19.77 -8.07
#